data_AF-A0A7K4C9H4-F1
#
_entry.id   AF-A0A7K4C9H4-F1
#
_cell.length_a   1.000
_cell.length_b   1.000
_cell.length_c   1.000
_cell.angle_alpha   90.00
_cell.angle_beta   90.00
_cell.angle_gamma   90.00
#
_symmetry.space_group_name_H-M   'P 1'
#
loop_
_entity.id
_entity.type
_entity.pdbx_description
1 polymer ?
#
loop_
_entity_poly.entity_id
_entity_poly.type
_entity_poly.pdbx_seq_one_letter_code
_entity_poly.pdbx_strand_id
1 'polypeptide(L)'
;MLTKKEFADGIYNVLTPADLYDKMSKVLTQEKCPGVFINYGKGHFVIAHERFSDGLSISTDGLGVWVITGLESTPDGSYQYTDKVLKTENTETVSRAIAALIINWEESEPPSS
;
A
#
# COMPACT_ATOMS: atom_id res chain seq x y z
N MET A 1 -7.99 -15.62 -1.72
CA MET A 1 -8.50 -14.29 -1.34
C MET A 1 -8.37 -14.14 0.17
N LEU A 2 -7.71 -13.08 0.65
CA LEU A 2 -7.65 -12.76 2.07
C LEU A 2 -8.94 -12.06 2.50
N THR A 3 -9.47 -12.41 3.66
CA THR A 3 -10.62 -11.74 4.24
C THR A 3 -10.24 -10.36 4.81
N LYS A 4 -11.19 -9.42 4.84
CA LYS A 4 -11.00 -8.10 5.49
C LYS A 4 -10.47 -8.22 6.93
N LYS A 5 -10.83 -9.29 7.64
CA LYS A 5 -10.37 -9.58 9.00
C LYS A 5 -8.90 -10.00 9.03
N GLU A 6 -8.45 -10.89 8.14
CA GLU A 6 -7.04 -11.30 8.05
C GLU A 6 -6.12 -10.12 7.72
N PHE A 7 -6.62 -9.16 6.94
CA PHE A 7 -5.90 -7.93 6.64
C PHE A 7 -5.79 -7.00 7.85
N ALA A 8 -6.89 -6.80 8.58
CA ALA A 8 -6.93 -5.96 9.78
C ALA A 8 -6.08 -6.54 10.92
N ASP A 9 -6.23 -7.84 11.20
CA ASP A 9 -5.49 -8.56 12.25
C ASP A 9 -3.98 -8.56 11.98
N GLY A 10 -3.59 -8.50 10.70
CA GLY A 10 -2.20 -8.40 10.25
C GLY A 10 -1.52 -7.05 10.56
N ILE A 11 -2.25 -5.97 10.87
CA ILE A 11 -1.67 -4.62 10.98
C ILE A 11 -1.72 -4.06 12.41
N TYR A 12 -2.45 -4.72 13.33
CA TYR A 12 -2.36 -4.39 14.75
C TYR A 12 -0.90 -4.50 15.24
N ASN A 13 -0.40 -3.45 15.90
CA ASN A 13 0.99 -3.25 16.35
C ASN A 13 2.05 -2.90 15.29
N VAL A 14 1.66 -2.40 14.12
CA VAL A 14 2.61 -1.73 13.20
C VAL A 14 2.91 -0.33 13.72
N LEU A 15 4.17 -0.06 14.05
CA LEU A 15 4.64 1.22 14.57
C LEU A 15 5.45 2.00 13.54
N THR A 16 6.03 1.30 12.56
CA THR A 16 6.89 1.91 11.54
C THR A 16 6.57 1.39 10.13
N PRO A 17 6.96 2.13 9.07
CA PRO A 17 6.85 1.63 7.70
C PRO A 17 7.65 0.35 7.44
N ALA A 18 8.72 0.09 8.23
CA ALA A 18 9.47 -1.16 8.17
C ALA A 18 8.64 -2.34 8.70
N ASP A 19 7.97 -2.16 9.85
CA ASP A 19 7.06 -3.18 10.41
C ASP A 19 5.93 -3.48 9.42
N LEU A 20 5.40 -2.44 8.76
CA LEU A 20 4.37 -2.60 7.75
C LEU A 20 4.88 -3.50 6.60
N TYR A 21 6.07 -3.23 6.06
CA TYR A 21 6.68 -4.08 5.04
C TYR A 21 6.85 -5.53 5.49
N ASP A 22 7.41 -5.76 6.68
CA ASP A 22 7.65 -7.10 7.23
C ASP A 22 6.38 -7.91 7.42
N LYS A 23 5.27 -7.25 7.74
CA LYS A 23 3.97 -7.90 7.86
C LYS A 23 3.32 -8.12 6.49
N MET A 24 3.31 -7.09 5.65
CA MET A 24 2.68 -7.16 4.33
C MET A 24 3.38 -8.13 3.40
N SER A 25 4.69 -8.31 3.48
CA SER A 25 5.46 -9.30 2.70
C SER A 25 5.06 -10.75 2.98
N LYS A 26 4.51 -11.04 4.17
CA LYS A 26 3.99 -12.37 4.53
C LYS A 26 2.55 -12.58 4.04
N VAL A 27 1.82 -11.49 3.83
CA VAL A 27 0.40 -11.48 3.48
C VAL A 27 0.22 -11.43 1.96
N LEU A 28 0.93 -10.51 1.29
CA LEU A 28 0.87 -10.24 -0.15
C LEU A 28 1.85 -11.12 -0.91
N THR A 29 1.62 -12.42 -0.89
CA THR A 29 2.38 -13.37 -1.72
C THR A 29 1.85 -13.34 -3.15
N GLN A 30 2.70 -13.65 -4.14
CA GLN A 30 2.30 -13.72 -5.56
C GLN A 30 1.15 -14.71 -5.81
N GLU A 31 1.05 -15.77 -5.00
CA GLU A 31 -0.06 -16.72 -5.06
C GLU A 31 -1.39 -16.10 -4.61
N LYS A 32 -1.36 -15.23 -3.60
CA LYS A 32 -2.57 -14.62 -3.01
C LYS A 32 -2.97 -13.33 -3.72
N CYS A 33 -2.00 -12.55 -4.17
CA CYS A 33 -2.15 -11.23 -4.75
C CYS A 33 -1.20 -11.11 -5.97
N PRO A 34 -1.50 -11.80 -7.09
CA PRO A 34 -0.66 -11.77 -8.28
C PRO A 34 -0.55 -10.35 -8.82
N GLY A 35 0.65 -9.95 -9.27
CA GLY A 35 0.90 -8.63 -9.85
C GLY A 35 1.04 -7.49 -8.84
N VAL A 36 0.70 -7.70 -7.56
CA VAL A 36 1.05 -6.77 -6.48
C VAL A 36 2.54 -6.86 -6.18
N PHE A 37 3.19 -5.71 -6.07
CA PHE A 37 4.54 -5.61 -5.57
C PHE A 37 4.62 -4.62 -4.42
N ILE A 38 5.49 -4.93 -3.46
CA ILE A 38 5.78 -4.08 -2.32
C ILE A 38 7.28 -3.84 -2.21
N ASN A 39 7.65 -2.66 -1.72
CA ASN A 39 9.04 -2.32 -1.46
C ASN A 39 9.16 -1.55 -0.14
N TYR A 40 10.35 -1.61 0.45
CA TYR A 40 10.73 -0.74 1.57
C TYR A 40 12.09 -0.12 1.31
N GLY A 41 12.17 1.21 1.41
CA GLY A 41 13.41 1.94 1.23
C GLY A 41 13.28 3.39 1.66
N LYS A 42 14.36 3.95 2.20
CA LYS A 42 14.43 5.37 2.67
C LYS A 42 13.31 5.75 3.64
N GLY A 43 12.79 4.80 4.43
CA GLY A 43 11.70 5.04 5.38
C GLY A 43 10.30 5.00 4.76
N HIS A 44 10.16 4.61 3.49
CA HIS A 44 8.88 4.45 2.81
C HIS A 44 8.57 2.97 2.60
N PHE A 45 7.37 2.56 3.00
CA PHE A 45 6.71 1.39 2.45
C PHE A 45 5.98 1.79 1.17
N VAL A 46 6.15 1.03 0.10
CA VAL A 46 5.50 1.27 -1.20
C VAL A 46 4.72 0.03 -1.59
N ILE A 47 3.51 0.23 -2.10
CA ILE A 47 2.67 -0.81 -2.69
C ILE A 47 2.09 -0.30 -4.02
N ALA A 48 2.19 -1.13 -5.05
CA ALA A 48 1.66 -0.87 -6.38
C ALA A 48 1.37 -2.20 -7.11
N HIS A 49 0.84 -2.13 -8.32
CA HIS A 49 0.39 -3.31 -9.07
C HIS A 49 0.73 -3.20 -10.56
N GLU A 50 1.26 -4.28 -11.15
CA GLU A 50 1.79 -4.28 -12.53
C GLU A 50 0.76 -3.88 -13.62
N ARG A 51 -0.53 -4.11 -13.35
CA ARG A 51 -1.65 -3.80 -14.25
C ARG A 51 -2.44 -2.53 -13.92
N PHE A 52 -2.16 -1.87 -12.79
CA PHE A 52 -2.93 -0.69 -12.36
C PHE A 52 -2.02 0.52 -12.23
N SER A 53 -2.58 1.67 -12.59
CA SER A 53 -1.82 2.92 -12.65
C SER A 53 -1.71 3.63 -11.30
N ASP A 54 -2.31 3.11 -10.24
CA ASP A 54 -2.28 3.72 -8.92
C ASP A 54 -1.49 2.87 -7.91
N GLY A 55 -1.13 3.50 -6.80
CA GLY A 55 -0.40 2.87 -5.71
C GLY A 55 -0.35 3.77 -4.49
N LEU A 56 0.34 3.32 -3.44
CA LEU A 56 0.55 4.10 -2.22
C LEU A 56 2.01 4.06 -1.79
N SER A 57 2.49 5.20 -1.31
CA SER A 57 3.69 5.31 -0.49
C SER A 57 3.29 5.71 0.92
N ILE A 58 3.77 4.98 1.91
CA ILE A 58 3.44 5.16 3.32
C ILE A 58 4.74 5.39 4.09
N SER A 59 4.80 6.49 4.82
CA SER A 59 5.93 6.85 5.69
C SER A 59 5.42 7.42 7.01
N THR A 60 6.34 7.84 7.86
CA THR A 60 6.06 8.67 9.03
C THR A 60 6.81 10.00 8.90
N ASP A 61 6.23 11.10 9.37
CA ASP A 61 6.98 12.35 9.49
C ASP A 61 7.86 12.37 10.75
N GLY A 62 8.58 13.48 10.96
CA GLY A 62 9.51 13.64 12.09
C GLY A 62 8.85 13.62 13.48
N LEU A 63 7.52 13.60 13.55
CA LEU A 63 6.74 13.51 14.79
C LEU A 63 6.09 12.13 14.97
N GLY A 64 6.33 11.20 14.05
CA GLY A 64 5.73 9.86 14.09
C GLY A 64 4.30 9.81 13.52
N VAL A 65 3.83 10.88 12.86
CA VAL A 65 2.51 10.89 12.19
C VAL A 65 2.64 10.15 10.87
N TRP A 66 1.71 9.23 10.58
CA TRP A 66 1.67 8.54 9.30
C TRP A 66 1.37 9.51 8.16
N VAL A 67 2.09 9.33 7.07
CA VAL A 67 1.90 10.05 5.80
C VAL A 67 1.61 9.01 4.73
N ILE A 68 0.43 9.10 4.13
CA ILE A 68 -0.02 8.24 3.03
C ILE A 68 -0.07 9.12 1.78
N THR A 69 0.75 8.81 0.78
CA THR A 69 0.81 9.54 -0.48
C THR A 69 0.39 8.63 -1.62
N GLY A 70 -0.53 9.10 -2.45
CA GLY A 70 -0.92 8.41 -3.68
C GLY A 70 0.22 8.38 -4.68
N LEU A 71 0.38 7.26 -5.36
CA LEU A 71 1.30 7.10 -6.49
C LEU A 71 0.51 6.97 -7.78
N GLU A 72 1.12 7.39 -8.89
CA GLU A 72 0.62 7.14 -10.22
C GLU A 72 1.71 6.60 -11.15
N SER A 73 1.36 5.66 -12.02
CA SER A 73 2.27 5.10 -13.01
C SER A 73 2.55 6.11 -14.12
N THR A 74 3.81 6.19 -14.54
CA THR A 74 4.25 6.98 -15.69
C THR A 74 4.30 6.11 -16.96
N PRO A 75 4.38 6.72 -18.16
CA PRO A 75 4.42 5.97 -19.43
C PRO A 75 5.60 4.99 -19.58
N ASP A 76 6.67 5.18 -18.81
CA ASP A 76 7.84 4.29 -18.76
C ASP A 76 7.69 3.13 -17.76
N GLY A 77 6.52 3.02 -17.11
CA GLY A 77 6.21 1.97 -16.14
C GLY A 77 6.80 2.22 -14.74
N SER A 78 7.42 3.38 -14.50
CA SER A 78 7.77 3.80 -13.14
C SER A 78 6.57 4.43 -12.41
N TYR A 79 6.75 4.80 -11.14
CA TYR A 79 5.72 5.46 -10.34
C TYR A 79 6.23 6.79 -9.81
N GLN A 80 5.37 7.81 -9.85
CA GLN A 80 5.63 9.12 -9.27
C GLN A 80 4.61 9.45 -8.18
N TYR A 81 4.99 10.37 -7.29
CA TYR A 81 4.10 10.88 -6.25
C TYR A 81 3.03 11.79 -6.85
N THR A 82 1.80 11.62 -6.38
CA THR A 82 0.69 12.53 -6.66
C THR A 82 0.56 13.59 -5.56
N ASP A 83 -0.25 14.62 -5.82
CA ASP A 83 -0.59 15.64 -4.82
C ASP A 83 -1.54 15.11 -3.71
N LYS A 84 -2.02 13.86 -3.82
CA LYS A 84 -2.91 13.24 -2.84
C LYS A 84 -2.12 12.77 -1.63
N VAL A 85 -2.07 13.60 -0.59
CA VAL A 85 -1.42 13.31 0.68
C VAL A 85 -2.44 13.31 1.82
N LEU A 86 -2.46 12.24 2.60
CA LEU A 86 -3.23 12.14 3.84
C LEU A 86 -2.28 11.94 5.02
N LYS A 87 -2.52 12.66 6.12
CA LYS A 87 -1.80 12.49 7.38
C LYS A 87 -2.73 11.97 8.47
N THR A 88 -2.23 11.10 9.33
CA THR A 88 -3.02 10.49 10.40
C THR A 88 -2.13 9.96 11.53
N GLU A 89 -2.57 10.10 12.78
CA GLU A 89 -1.94 9.45 13.92
C GLU A 89 -2.42 8.00 14.11
N ASN A 90 -3.47 7.60 13.40
CA ASN A 90 -4.10 6.30 13.57
C ASN A 90 -3.59 5.29 12.54
N THR A 91 -2.86 4.28 13.00
CA THR A 91 -2.41 3.13 12.19
C THR A 91 -3.58 2.43 11.48
N GLU A 92 -4.77 2.40 12.06
CA GLU A 92 -5.96 1.81 11.42
C GLU A 92 -6.32 2.50 10.10
N THR A 93 -6.10 3.82 9.98
CA THR A 93 -6.31 4.56 8.73
C THR A 93 -5.37 4.06 7.64
N VAL A 94 -4.11 3.76 7.99
CA VAL A 94 -3.13 3.18 7.07
C VAL A 94 -3.60 1.81 6.60
N SER A 95 -4.03 0.94 7.53
CA SER A 95 -4.60 -0.37 7.21
C SER A 95 -5.76 -0.30 6.24
N ARG A 96 -6.72 0.61 6.51
CA ARG A 96 -7.91 0.81 5.67
C ARG A 96 -7.55 1.33 4.29
N ALA A 97 -6.56 2.22 4.16
CA ALA A 97 -6.11 2.73 2.87
C ALA A 97 -5.52 1.62 2.00
N ILE A 98 -4.66 0.76 2.55
CA ILE A 98 -4.08 -0.36 1.79
C ILE A 98 -5.16 -1.39 1.45
N ALA A 99 -6.05 -1.71 2.39
CA ALA A 99 -7.15 -2.65 2.13
C ALA A 99 -8.07 -2.12 1.02
N ALA A 100 -8.42 -0.83 1.06
CA ALA A 100 -9.25 -0.21 0.03
C ALA A 100 -8.58 -0.25 -1.36
N LEU A 101 -7.27 0.00 -1.42
CA LEU A 101 -6.50 -0.10 -2.67
C LEU A 101 -6.56 -1.51 -3.25
N ILE A 102 -6.29 -2.53 -2.44
CA ILE A 102 -6.29 -3.93 -2.89
C ILE A 102 -7.69 -4.38 -3.32
N ILE A 103 -8.73 -4.04 -2.54
CA ILE A 103 -10.11 -4.34 -2.91
C ILE A 103 -10.46 -3.69 -4.25
N ASN A 104 -10.06 -2.43 -4.45
CA ASN A 104 -10.28 -1.73 -5.71
C ASN A 104 -9.61 -2.46 -6.89
N TRP A 105 -8.39 -2.96 -6.73
CA TRP A 105 -7.72 -3.76 -7.75
C TRP A 105 -8.39 -5.12 -8.01
N GLU A 106 -8.91 -5.77 -6.98
CA GLU A 106 -9.62 -7.05 -7.12
C GLU A 106 -10.99 -6.89 -7.79
N GLU A 107 -11.68 -5.77 -7.54
CA GLU A 107 -13.01 -5.48 -8.10
C GLU A 107 -12.95 -4.80 -9.48
N SER A 108 -11.82 -4.19 -9.84
CA SER A 108 -11.66 -3.48 -11.11
C SER A 108 -11.19 -4.40 -12.23
N GLU A 109 -11.75 -4.22 -13.42
CA GLU A 109 -11.05 -4.67 -14.62
C GLU A 109 -9.84 -3.74 -14.85
N PRO A 110 -8.63 -4.29 -15.04
CA PRO A 110 -7.47 -3.47 -15.36
C PRO A 110 -7.71 -2.73 -16.68
N PRO A 111 -7.21 -1.50 -16.82
CA PRO A 111 -7.49 -0.66 -17.99
C PRO A 111 -7.13 -1.42 -19.27
N SER A 112 -8.11 -1.51 -20.18
CA SER A 112 -7.92 -2.09 -21.51
C SER A 112 -6.78 -1.36 -22.21
N SER A 113 -5.71 -2.09 -22.50
CA SER A 113 -4.53 -1.60 -23.22
C SER A 113 -4.86 -1.18 -24.66
#